data_AF-A0A5C5ZAF3-F1
#
_entry.id   AF-A0A5C5ZAF3-F1
#
_cell.length_a   1.000
_cell.length_b   1.000
_cell.length_c   1.000
_cell.angle_alpha   90.00
_cell.angle_beta   90.00
_cell.angle_gamma   90.00
#
_symmetry.space_group_name_H-M   'P 1'
#
loop_
_entity.id
_entity.type
_entity.pdbx_description
1 polymer ?
#
loop_
_entity_poly.entity_id
_entity_poly.type
_entity_poly.pdbx_seq_one_letter_code
_entity_poly.pdbx_strand_id
1 'polypeptide(L)'
;MRTFLIFLLTTTLSVQAEEPWRFINLADWHSAEKFVMRDASWYDEAVQKEIQTIKRIKNEYGGELMTLPGDSNSGHWDTPDFIQKFSPGSKPEDVILRAGKLCYEGMIDTFAQGGYSTLLMAVGDHELGDNPWPAGSDVARCQPQFRESFARAFNYSQDGKVFRYSGRIGAADARPLGTIYEDTSFACVHKNVLFVTIDAFHQEHYTKTIGEEGSVTGAVEGKHLEWLESVLSEARKDAAIKHIIVQSHLPVLYPVRKVNSSGMVFDDDAECDFWKVLRKHDVDMYLAGEVHANTVTKDPESSLLQVVTRGNSFSNFQTVDISDDKIEMTLYAHSGESLPKGSYRETGKLIIDKSESETTFHAEGGLALFDTTSRLLHFNFEENFDLKQRTILGLGEAEKHRALDGAYCTRSFANCGTFGPQYDALHYNVELVPGKNGMAGKFTDDSRMGVFGMGPMQGGLAVAYELSFNTQSEENQILINTASIWSKASKNFLNLYLDNGIPVVAISDKQFLIAQPEKLNDGQWHSVQVRMPHHGCMLSEVIIEVDGQRVEVALQGQDEPVNVLKSFRLNVGGRSYGHRIMTKLPVSNFIGLIDDVSVWSLQENE
;
A
#
# COMPACT_ATOMS: atom_id res chain seq x y z
N MET A 1 16.64 6.72 -77.16
CA MET A 1 16.74 6.30 -75.74
C MET A 1 16.48 7.52 -74.87
N ARG A 2 15.37 7.54 -74.11
CA ARG A 2 15.10 8.54 -73.09
C ARG A 2 15.15 7.83 -71.74
N THR A 3 16.10 8.22 -70.90
CA THR A 3 16.30 7.69 -69.55
C THR A 3 15.48 8.54 -68.58
N PHE A 4 14.52 7.91 -67.89
CA PHE A 4 13.79 8.53 -66.78
C PHE A 4 14.58 8.29 -65.49
N LEU A 5 15.02 9.36 -64.84
CA LEU A 5 15.60 9.33 -63.50
C LEU A 5 14.45 9.52 -62.50
N ILE A 6 14.14 8.50 -61.71
CA ILE A 6 13.20 8.60 -60.60
C ILE A 6 14.00 9.03 -59.36
N PHE A 7 13.76 10.25 -58.89
CA PHE A 7 14.24 10.72 -57.59
C PHE A 7 13.30 10.17 -56.51
N LEU A 8 13.78 9.23 -55.70
CA LEU A 8 13.14 8.84 -54.45
C LEU A 8 13.40 9.96 -53.43
N LEU A 9 12.36 10.74 -53.10
CA LEU A 9 12.40 11.69 -52.01
C LEU A 9 12.12 10.93 -50.71
N THR A 10 13.16 10.55 -49.98
CA THR A 10 13.01 10.06 -48.60
C THR A 10 12.84 11.28 -47.69
N THR A 11 11.60 11.64 -47.38
CA THR A 11 11.29 12.57 -46.29
C THR A 11 11.53 11.84 -44.97
N THR A 12 12.71 12.01 -44.40
CA THR A 12 12.96 11.68 -43.00
C THR A 12 12.16 12.66 -42.14
N LEU A 13 11.03 12.21 -41.60
CA LEU A 13 10.34 12.91 -40.52
C LEU A 13 11.29 12.88 -39.31
N SER A 14 11.98 13.99 -39.05
CA SER A 14 12.72 14.18 -37.81
C SER A 14 11.69 14.37 -36.70
N VAL A 15 11.49 13.35 -35.85
CA VAL A 15 10.78 13.53 -34.59
C VAL A 15 11.64 14.47 -33.75
N GLN A 16 11.15 15.68 -33.52
CA GLN A 16 11.80 16.65 -32.64
C GLN A 16 11.65 16.17 -31.20
N ALA A 17 12.70 16.27 -30.39
CA ALA A 17 12.64 15.94 -28.97
C ALA A 17 11.59 16.81 -28.27
N GLU A 18 10.78 16.20 -27.40
CA GLU A 18 9.78 16.92 -26.61
C GLU A 18 10.48 17.74 -25.52
N GLU A 19 9.96 18.95 -25.24
CA GLU A 19 10.44 19.76 -24.12
C GLU A 19 10.10 19.04 -22.79
N PRO A 20 11.05 18.98 -21.83
CA PRO A 20 10.77 18.37 -20.54
C PRO A 20 9.55 18.97 -19.87
N TRP A 21 8.73 18.12 -19.27
CA TRP A 21 7.47 18.54 -18.64
C TRP A 21 7.23 17.75 -17.36
N ARG A 22 6.24 18.19 -16.58
CA ARG A 22 6.00 17.64 -15.23
C ARG A 22 4.52 17.31 -15.02
N PHE A 23 4.25 16.28 -14.24
CA PHE A 23 2.95 16.08 -13.57
C PHE A 23 3.12 15.82 -12.07
N ILE A 24 2.00 15.81 -11.35
CA ILE A 24 1.95 15.46 -9.92
C ILE A 24 1.26 14.11 -9.76
N ASN A 25 1.78 13.25 -8.87
CA ASN A 25 1.09 12.06 -8.42
C ASN A 25 0.60 12.24 -6.97
N LEU A 26 -0.66 11.86 -6.72
CA LEU A 26 -1.33 11.98 -5.42
C LEU A 26 -2.33 10.83 -5.23
N ALA A 27 -1.90 9.73 -4.62
CA ALA A 27 -2.77 8.62 -4.25
C ALA A 27 -3.51 8.87 -2.93
N ASP A 28 -4.63 8.18 -2.71
CA ASP A 28 -5.29 8.05 -1.40
C ASP A 28 -5.61 9.37 -0.71
N TRP A 29 -6.06 10.39 -1.44
CA TRP A 29 -6.28 11.73 -0.91
C TRP A 29 -7.27 11.77 0.27
N HIS A 30 -8.31 10.92 0.22
CA HIS A 30 -9.26 10.69 1.32
C HIS A 30 -9.91 11.97 1.89
N SER A 31 -10.41 12.85 1.03
CA SER A 31 -11.07 14.09 1.48
C SER A 31 -12.37 14.46 0.77
N ALA A 32 -12.72 13.88 -0.37
CA ALA A 32 -13.93 14.26 -1.10
C ALA A 32 -15.23 14.03 -0.31
N GLU A 33 -15.24 13.16 0.71
CA GLU A 33 -16.41 12.92 1.58
C GLU A 33 -16.95 14.19 2.24
N LYS A 34 -16.14 15.25 2.41
CA LYS A 34 -16.64 16.51 2.99
C LYS A 34 -17.74 17.17 2.16
N PHE A 35 -17.81 16.90 0.85
CA PHE A 35 -18.77 17.56 -0.04
C PHE A 35 -20.21 17.09 0.13
N VAL A 36 -20.44 15.99 0.86
CA VAL A 36 -21.78 15.60 1.33
C VAL A 36 -22.16 16.25 2.67
N MET A 37 -21.24 16.98 3.31
CA MET A 37 -21.41 17.62 4.62
C MET A 37 -21.46 19.15 4.54
N ARG A 38 -22.08 19.71 3.48
CA ARG A 38 -22.05 21.16 3.18
C ARG A 38 -22.66 22.04 4.27
N ASP A 39 -23.57 21.50 5.08
CA ASP A 39 -24.20 22.22 6.19
C ASP A 39 -23.34 22.24 7.46
N ALA A 40 -22.20 21.55 7.47
CA ALA A 40 -21.29 21.54 8.61
C ALA A 40 -20.60 22.90 8.77
N SER A 41 -20.51 23.41 10.01
CA SER A 41 -19.93 24.73 10.29
C SER A 41 -18.47 24.89 9.90
N TRP A 42 -17.74 23.79 9.71
CA TRP A 42 -16.32 23.75 9.31
C TRP A 42 -16.11 23.58 7.80
N TYR A 43 -17.17 23.36 7.02
CA TYR A 43 -17.08 22.96 5.61
C TYR A 43 -16.32 23.98 4.75
N ASP A 44 -16.73 25.26 4.79
CA ASP A 44 -16.12 26.30 3.96
C ASP A 44 -14.63 26.48 4.28
N GLU A 45 -14.27 26.46 5.56
CA GLU A 45 -12.86 26.55 5.98
C GLU A 45 -12.05 25.36 5.46
N ALA A 46 -12.58 24.15 5.55
CA ALA A 46 -11.90 22.94 5.07
C ALA A 46 -11.66 22.99 3.55
N VAL A 47 -12.66 23.38 2.76
CA VAL A 47 -12.53 23.52 1.30
C VAL A 47 -11.52 24.61 0.94
N GLN A 48 -11.59 25.78 1.57
CA GLN A 48 -10.65 26.88 1.30
C GLN A 48 -9.20 26.51 1.66
N LYS A 49 -9.00 25.75 2.75
CA LYS A 49 -7.69 25.25 3.14
C LYS A 49 -7.08 24.33 2.08
N GLU A 50 -7.89 23.49 1.45
CA GLU A 50 -7.44 22.60 0.38
C GLU A 50 -7.14 23.35 -0.90
N ILE A 51 -8.02 24.27 -1.32
CA ILE A 51 -7.75 25.15 -2.46
C ILE A 51 -6.40 25.87 -2.28
N GLN A 52 -6.13 26.41 -1.08
CA GLN A 52 -4.86 27.07 -0.79
C GLN A 52 -3.67 26.10 -0.85
N THR A 53 -3.85 24.87 -0.34
CA THR A 53 -2.80 23.83 -0.38
C THR A 53 -2.50 23.44 -1.82
N ILE A 54 -3.52 23.22 -2.66
CA ILE A 54 -3.37 22.86 -4.07
C ILE A 54 -2.75 24.01 -4.87
N LYS A 55 -3.20 25.26 -4.66
CA LYS A 55 -2.57 26.46 -5.27
C LYS A 55 -1.10 26.55 -4.95
N ARG A 56 -0.73 26.24 -3.71
CA ARG A 56 0.66 26.23 -3.30
C ARG A 56 1.44 25.13 -4.00
N ILE A 57 0.91 23.90 -4.06
CA ILE A 57 1.54 22.80 -4.79
C ILE A 57 1.78 23.22 -6.25
N LYS A 58 0.76 23.80 -6.92
CA LYS A 58 0.87 24.32 -8.29
C LYS A 58 1.96 25.38 -8.44
N ASN A 59 1.98 26.37 -7.54
CA ASN A 59 2.87 27.52 -7.64
C ASN A 59 4.34 27.17 -7.31
N GLU A 60 4.56 26.27 -6.35
CA GLU A 60 5.91 25.91 -5.87
C GLU A 60 6.50 24.72 -6.65
N TYR A 61 5.67 23.77 -7.10
CA TYR A 61 6.14 22.50 -7.68
C TYR A 61 5.68 22.28 -9.13
N GLY A 62 4.80 23.11 -9.68
CA GLY A 62 4.41 23.04 -11.09
C GLY A 62 3.47 21.88 -11.41
N GLY A 63 3.67 21.20 -12.54
CA GLY A 63 2.83 20.08 -12.99
C GLY A 63 1.68 20.51 -13.92
N GLU A 64 1.56 19.89 -15.08
CA GLU A 64 0.51 20.18 -16.08
C GLU A 64 -0.82 19.47 -15.76
N LEU A 65 -0.73 18.28 -15.18
CA LEU A 65 -1.84 17.42 -14.76
C LEU A 65 -1.54 16.72 -13.44
N MET A 66 -2.54 16.04 -12.87
CA MET A 66 -2.35 15.15 -11.72
C MET A 66 -2.84 13.74 -12.01
N THR A 67 -2.05 12.73 -11.63
CA THR A 67 -2.48 11.33 -11.53
C THR A 67 -2.94 11.02 -10.11
N LEU A 68 -4.06 10.30 -9.99
CA LEU A 68 -4.62 9.91 -8.69
C LEU A 68 -4.96 8.41 -8.72
N PRO A 69 -4.07 7.54 -8.19
CA PRO A 69 -4.32 6.10 -8.06
C PRO A 69 -5.43 5.76 -7.03
N GLY A 70 -6.66 6.22 -7.26
CA GLY A 70 -7.84 5.95 -6.45
C GLY A 70 -7.93 6.70 -5.13
N ASP A 71 -9.04 6.46 -4.43
CA ASP A 71 -9.29 6.80 -3.04
C ASP A 71 -9.38 8.29 -2.74
N SER A 72 -10.38 8.91 -3.35
CA SER A 72 -10.70 10.31 -3.06
C SER A 72 -11.58 10.49 -1.83
N ASN A 73 -12.42 9.52 -1.47
CA ASN A 73 -13.48 9.61 -0.45
C ASN A 73 -13.54 8.38 0.48
N SER A 74 -14.51 8.37 1.41
CA SER A 74 -14.75 7.20 2.27
C SER A 74 -15.74 6.18 1.68
N GLY A 75 -16.60 6.56 0.74
CA GLY A 75 -17.29 5.59 -0.13
C GLY A 75 -18.48 4.83 0.46
N HIS A 76 -18.65 4.75 1.78
CA HIS A 76 -19.71 3.97 2.47
C HIS A 76 -21.16 4.52 2.32
N TRP A 77 -21.55 4.96 1.13
CA TRP A 77 -22.83 5.63 0.86
C TRP A 77 -24.03 4.69 0.81
N ASP A 78 -23.80 3.38 0.67
CA ASP A 78 -24.83 2.34 0.68
C ASP A 78 -25.31 1.98 2.10
N THR A 79 -24.53 2.35 3.13
CA THR A 79 -24.80 1.91 4.50
C THR A 79 -26.10 2.52 5.05
N PRO A 80 -26.90 1.76 5.84
CA PRO A 80 -28.13 2.26 6.44
C PRO A 80 -27.94 3.55 7.25
N ASP A 81 -26.82 3.64 7.99
CA ASP A 81 -26.48 4.80 8.82
C ASP A 81 -26.21 6.06 7.97
N PHE A 82 -25.54 5.91 6.82
CA PHE A 82 -25.31 7.03 5.91
C PHE A 82 -26.63 7.46 5.26
N ILE A 83 -27.40 6.51 4.70
CA ILE A 83 -28.70 6.78 4.06
C ILE A 83 -29.64 7.52 5.01
N GLN A 84 -29.75 7.07 6.25
CA GLN A 84 -30.62 7.68 7.25
C GLN A 84 -30.21 9.12 7.60
N LYS A 85 -28.92 9.48 7.50
CA LYS A 85 -28.44 10.85 7.76
C LYS A 85 -28.54 11.73 6.51
N PHE A 86 -28.16 11.20 5.36
CA PHE A 86 -28.00 11.96 4.12
C PHE A 86 -29.32 12.10 3.34
N SER A 87 -30.10 11.02 3.23
CA SER A 87 -31.38 11.05 2.50
C SER A 87 -32.35 9.98 3.04
N PRO A 88 -32.97 10.21 4.22
CA PRO A 88 -33.83 9.24 4.88
C PRO A 88 -34.91 8.65 3.94
N GLY A 89 -35.02 7.32 3.91
CA GLY A 89 -36.02 6.59 3.12
C GLY A 89 -35.68 6.42 1.63
N SER A 90 -34.54 6.93 1.17
CA SER A 90 -34.04 6.67 -0.18
C SER A 90 -33.44 5.26 -0.31
N LYS A 91 -33.36 4.76 -1.54
CA LYS A 91 -32.66 3.52 -1.85
C LYS A 91 -31.15 3.75 -1.93
N PRO A 92 -30.30 2.75 -1.62
CA PRO A 92 -28.84 2.85 -1.76
C PRO A 92 -28.39 3.39 -3.13
N GLU A 93 -29.00 2.92 -4.22
CA GLU A 93 -28.68 3.33 -5.59
C GLU A 93 -28.79 4.84 -5.79
N ASP A 94 -29.88 5.45 -5.32
CA ASP A 94 -30.12 6.88 -5.45
C ASP A 94 -29.16 7.69 -4.57
N VAL A 95 -28.83 7.15 -3.39
CA VAL A 95 -27.93 7.80 -2.44
C VAL A 95 -26.51 7.81 -2.96
N ILE A 96 -26.01 6.69 -3.48
CA ILE A 96 -24.68 6.56 -4.08
C ILE A 96 -24.52 7.57 -5.22
N LEU A 97 -25.47 7.62 -6.17
CA LEU A 97 -25.40 8.55 -7.29
C LEU A 97 -25.39 10.03 -6.85
N ARG A 98 -26.16 10.38 -5.81
CA ARG A 98 -26.20 11.76 -5.27
C ARG A 98 -24.93 12.10 -4.50
N ALA A 99 -24.48 11.21 -3.62
CA ALA A 99 -23.29 11.41 -2.80
C ALA A 99 -22.04 11.50 -3.68
N GLY A 100 -21.84 10.54 -4.60
CA GLY A 100 -20.74 10.55 -5.56
C GLY A 100 -20.72 11.80 -6.41
N LYS A 101 -21.88 12.26 -6.92
CA LYS A 101 -21.95 13.54 -7.64
C LYS A 101 -21.41 14.71 -6.81
N LEU A 102 -21.82 14.83 -5.55
CA LEU A 102 -21.36 15.92 -4.68
C LEU A 102 -19.86 15.82 -4.38
N CYS A 103 -19.38 14.62 -4.05
CA CYS A 103 -17.98 14.32 -3.76
C CYS A 103 -17.07 14.64 -4.95
N TYR A 104 -17.34 14.04 -6.10
CA TYR A 104 -16.47 14.15 -7.27
C TYR A 104 -16.54 15.53 -7.93
N GLU A 105 -17.73 16.14 -8.07
CA GLU A 105 -17.82 17.51 -8.60
C GLU A 105 -17.14 18.52 -7.67
N GLY A 106 -17.32 18.37 -6.36
CA GLY A 106 -16.68 19.24 -5.36
C GLY A 106 -15.16 19.12 -5.37
N MET A 107 -14.65 17.90 -5.54
CA MET A 107 -13.23 17.63 -5.71
C MET A 107 -12.70 18.29 -7.00
N ILE A 108 -13.33 18.02 -8.14
CA ILE A 108 -12.90 18.60 -9.44
C ILE A 108 -12.88 20.14 -9.37
N ASP A 109 -13.90 20.76 -8.79
CA ASP A 109 -13.95 22.22 -8.62
C ASP A 109 -12.82 22.72 -7.70
N THR A 110 -12.61 22.06 -6.56
CA THR A 110 -11.52 22.39 -5.62
C THR A 110 -10.14 22.33 -6.27
N PHE A 111 -9.86 21.27 -7.04
CA PHE A 111 -8.59 21.12 -7.75
C PHE A 111 -8.44 22.12 -8.90
N ALA A 112 -9.52 22.40 -9.64
CA ALA A 112 -9.52 23.39 -10.71
C ALA A 112 -9.24 24.80 -10.16
N GLN A 113 -9.89 25.19 -9.05
CA GLN A 113 -9.59 26.42 -8.33
C GLN A 113 -8.16 26.44 -7.78
N GLY A 114 -7.62 25.26 -7.46
CA GLY A 114 -6.24 25.00 -7.09
C GLY A 114 -5.21 25.16 -8.22
N GLY A 115 -5.64 25.16 -9.48
CA GLY A 115 -4.76 25.28 -10.66
C GLY A 115 -4.51 23.97 -11.43
N TYR A 116 -5.28 22.91 -11.13
CA TYR A 116 -5.24 21.64 -11.87
C TYR A 116 -6.63 21.31 -12.43
N SER A 117 -6.82 21.57 -13.72
CA SER A 117 -8.05 21.25 -14.44
C SER A 117 -8.05 19.84 -15.04
N THR A 118 -6.89 19.18 -15.09
CA THR A 118 -6.72 17.83 -15.65
C THR A 118 -6.31 16.88 -14.55
N LEU A 119 -7.23 15.98 -14.20
CA LEU A 119 -7.05 14.91 -13.23
C LEU A 119 -7.23 13.58 -13.96
N LEU A 120 -6.24 12.70 -13.87
CA LEU A 120 -6.29 11.33 -14.37
C LEU A 120 -6.45 10.42 -13.16
N MET A 121 -7.70 10.13 -12.79
CA MET A 121 -8.01 9.36 -11.59
C MET A 121 -8.37 7.92 -11.93
N ALA A 122 -7.77 6.97 -11.21
CA ALA A 122 -8.18 5.56 -11.21
C ALA A 122 -9.33 5.32 -10.23
N VAL A 123 -10.05 4.22 -10.41
CA VAL A 123 -11.05 3.75 -9.43
C VAL A 123 -10.30 3.14 -8.25
N GLY A 124 -10.54 3.61 -7.03
CA GLY A 124 -10.17 2.95 -5.76
C GLY A 124 -11.30 2.08 -5.21
N ASP A 125 -11.02 1.34 -4.14
CA ASP A 125 -12.03 0.52 -3.47
C ASP A 125 -13.11 1.41 -2.82
N HIS A 126 -12.73 2.59 -2.33
CA HIS A 126 -13.68 3.58 -1.82
C HIS A 126 -14.54 4.22 -2.92
N GLU A 127 -14.08 4.29 -4.17
CA GLU A 127 -14.96 4.64 -5.29
C GLU A 127 -16.00 3.55 -5.59
N LEU A 128 -15.83 2.35 -5.01
CA LEU A 128 -16.70 1.17 -5.11
C LEU A 128 -17.38 0.78 -3.79
N GLY A 129 -17.42 1.69 -2.82
CA GLY A 129 -18.15 1.47 -1.57
C GLY A 129 -17.30 1.00 -0.38
N ASP A 130 -15.99 0.88 -0.58
CA ASP A 130 -15.00 0.37 0.37
C ASP A 130 -15.21 -1.14 0.69
N ASN A 131 -14.13 -1.82 1.03
CA ASN A 131 -14.14 -3.25 1.31
C ASN A 131 -14.54 -3.53 2.79
N PRO A 132 -15.06 -4.74 3.10
CA PRO A 132 -15.37 -5.84 2.18
C PRO A 132 -16.68 -5.64 1.42
N TRP A 133 -16.87 -6.42 0.34
CA TRP A 133 -18.09 -6.53 -0.47
C TRP A 133 -18.80 -7.89 -0.27
N PRO A 134 -19.41 -8.18 0.89
CA PRO A 134 -20.10 -9.44 1.12
C PRO A 134 -21.10 -9.80 0.02
N ALA A 135 -21.08 -11.05 -0.44
CA ALA A 135 -22.00 -11.51 -1.47
C ALA A 135 -23.47 -11.31 -1.06
N GLY A 136 -24.25 -10.70 -1.95
CA GLY A 136 -25.67 -10.39 -1.75
C GLY A 136 -25.95 -9.11 -0.95
N SER A 137 -24.92 -8.39 -0.50
CA SER A 137 -25.08 -7.09 0.17
C SER A 137 -25.46 -5.96 -0.79
N ASP A 138 -25.88 -4.82 -0.25
CA ASP A 138 -26.16 -3.62 -1.04
C ASP A 138 -24.88 -3.05 -1.69
N VAL A 139 -23.75 -2.97 -0.99
CA VAL A 139 -22.47 -2.55 -1.60
C VAL A 139 -22.08 -3.43 -2.80
N ALA A 140 -22.24 -4.76 -2.68
CA ALA A 140 -21.96 -5.70 -3.77
C ALA A 140 -22.91 -5.52 -4.95
N ARG A 141 -24.19 -5.26 -4.69
CA ARG A 141 -25.24 -5.10 -5.70
C ARG A 141 -25.15 -3.74 -6.41
N CYS A 142 -24.70 -2.71 -5.71
CA CYS A 142 -24.67 -1.33 -6.20
C CYS A 142 -23.35 -0.93 -6.90
N GLN A 143 -22.47 -1.89 -7.18
CA GLN A 143 -21.25 -1.67 -7.95
C GLN A 143 -21.46 -0.89 -9.27
N PRO A 144 -22.56 -1.11 -10.04
CA PRO A 144 -22.85 -0.29 -11.21
C PRO A 144 -23.07 1.20 -10.89
N GLN A 145 -23.76 1.53 -9.79
CA GLN A 145 -24.04 2.92 -9.40
C GLN A 145 -22.78 3.64 -8.91
N PHE A 146 -21.90 2.92 -8.20
CA PHE A 146 -20.61 3.44 -7.79
C PHE A 146 -19.76 3.85 -9.01
N ARG A 147 -19.58 2.92 -9.97
CA ARG A 147 -18.89 3.21 -11.24
C ARG A 147 -19.54 4.33 -12.04
N GLU A 148 -20.87 4.32 -12.15
CA GLU A 148 -21.63 5.35 -12.86
C GLU A 148 -21.41 6.74 -12.24
N SER A 149 -21.43 6.85 -10.91
CA SER A 149 -21.23 8.11 -10.21
C SER A 149 -19.83 8.68 -10.46
N PHE A 150 -18.81 7.82 -10.41
CA PHE A 150 -17.42 8.17 -10.70
C PHE A 150 -17.24 8.61 -12.15
N ALA A 151 -17.65 7.76 -13.09
CA ALA A 151 -17.43 7.97 -14.52
C ALA A 151 -18.11 9.25 -15.02
N ARG A 152 -19.33 9.55 -14.54
CA ARG A 152 -20.05 10.78 -14.91
C ARG A 152 -19.28 12.05 -14.57
N ALA A 153 -18.56 12.07 -13.46
CA ALA A 153 -17.81 13.24 -13.02
C ALA A 153 -16.46 13.38 -13.73
N PHE A 154 -15.68 12.29 -13.76
CA PHE A 154 -14.30 12.33 -14.25
C PHE A 154 -14.17 12.10 -15.75
N ASN A 155 -14.91 11.14 -16.29
CA ASN A 155 -14.64 10.59 -17.62
C ASN A 155 -15.58 11.12 -18.70
N TYR A 156 -16.70 11.73 -18.32
CA TYR A 156 -17.64 12.37 -19.25
C TYR A 156 -17.57 13.90 -19.19
N SER A 157 -17.90 14.55 -20.30
CA SER A 157 -18.12 15.99 -20.38
C SER A 157 -19.20 16.42 -19.37
N GLN A 158 -19.22 17.71 -19.01
CA GLN A 158 -20.18 18.25 -18.03
C GLN A 158 -21.66 18.02 -18.44
N ASP A 159 -21.94 17.90 -19.74
CA ASP A 159 -23.27 17.56 -20.26
C ASP A 159 -23.55 16.05 -20.34
N GLY A 160 -22.58 15.21 -19.96
CA GLY A 160 -22.68 13.75 -19.90
C GLY A 160 -22.64 13.03 -21.26
N LYS A 161 -22.37 13.74 -22.37
CA LYS A 161 -22.54 13.18 -23.72
C LYS A 161 -21.27 12.64 -24.35
N VAL A 162 -20.11 13.13 -23.92
CA VAL A 162 -18.83 12.85 -24.57
C VAL A 162 -17.87 12.26 -23.56
N PHE A 163 -17.38 11.06 -23.84
CA PHE A 163 -16.26 10.48 -23.10
C PHE A 163 -14.98 11.25 -23.43
N ARG A 164 -14.30 11.78 -22.40
CA ARG A 164 -13.17 12.72 -22.52
C ARG A 164 -11.95 12.08 -23.19
N TYR A 165 -11.76 10.77 -23.02
CA TYR A 165 -10.58 10.03 -23.47
C TYR A 165 -10.95 9.09 -24.63
N SER A 166 -11.48 9.64 -25.72
CA SER A 166 -11.94 8.85 -26.88
C SER A 166 -10.92 8.75 -28.02
N GLY A 167 -9.74 9.34 -27.87
CA GLY A 167 -8.66 9.29 -28.86
C GLY A 167 -8.01 7.90 -28.92
N ARG A 168 -8.12 7.22 -30.06
CA ARG A 168 -7.52 5.88 -30.27
C ARG A 168 -6.00 5.89 -30.08
N ILE A 169 -5.46 4.77 -29.60
CA ILE A 169 -4.02 4.51 -29.54
C ILE A 169 -3.66 3.62 -30.72
N GLY A 170 -3.15 4.21 -31.80
CA GLY A 170 -3.00 3.50 -33.07
C GLY A 170 -4.34 2.89 -33.54
N ALA A 171 -4.35 1.56 -33.71
CA ALA A 171 -5.56 0.81 -34.04
C ALA A 171 -6.40 0.39 -32.83
N ALA A 172 -5.98 0.64 -31.58
CA ALA A 172 -6.72 0.26 -30.38
C ALA A 172 -7.74 1.33 -29.96
N ASP A 173 -8.89 0.91 -29.45
CA ASP A 173 -9.82 1.79 -28.79
C ASP A 173 -9.23 2.33 -27.48
N ALA A 174 -9.53 3.57 -27.15
CA ALA A 174 -9.02 4.24 -25.95
C ALA A 174 -9.60 3.69 -24.64
N ARG A 175 -10.57 2.76 -24.71
CA ARG A 175 -11.28 2.16 -23.58
C ARG A 175 -11.82 0.78 -23.94
N PRO A 176 -12.07 -0.11 -22.96
CA PRO A 176 -12.50 -1.50 -23.20
C PRO A 176 -14.01 -1.56 -23.53
N LEU A 177 -14.38 -1.13 -24.74
CA LEU A 177 -15.77 -1.04 -25.21
C LEU A 177 -16.55 -2.36 -25.05
N GLY A 178 -17.78 -2.27 -24.54
CA GLY A 178 -18.64 -3.43 -24.34
C GLY A 178 -18.26 -4.32 -23.14
N THR A 179 -17.46 -3.79 -22.21
CA THR A 179 -17.18 -4.38 -20.90
C THR A 179 -17.77 -3.50 -19.80
N ILE A 180 -17.87 -4.03 -18.58
CA ILE A 180 -18.31 -3.24 -17.41
C ILE A 180 -17.33 -2.10 -17.04
N TYR A 181 -16.12 -2.13 -17.62
CA TYR A 181 -15.03 -1.19 -17.36
C TYR A 181 -14.94 -0.08 -18.42
N GLU A 182 -15.84 -0.06 -19.41
CA GLU A 182 -15.76 0.87 -20.55
C GLU A 182 -15.85 2.35 -20.15
N ASP A 183 -16.39 2.63 -18.96
CA ASP A 183 -16.53 3.99 -18.45
C ASP A 183 -15.55 4.32 -17.31
N THR A 184 -14.77 3.35 -16.85
CA THR A 184 -13.84 3.50 -15.71
C THR A 184 -12.38 3.24 -16.05
N SER A 185 -12.11 2.51 -17.14
CA SER A 185 -10.75 2.28 -17.66
C SER A 185 -10.55 3.00 -19.00
N PHE A 186 -9.39 3.63 -19.17
CA PHE A 186 -9.08 4.37 -20.39
C PHE A 186 -7.58 4.55 -20.61
N ALA A 187 -7.21 4.91 -21.84
CA ALA A 187 -5.87 5.25 -22.27
C ALA A 187 -5.88 6.63 -22.93
N CYS A 188 -4.86 7.44 -22.64
CA CYS A 188 -4.68 8.73 -23.30
C CYS A 188 -3.18 9.07 -23.42
N VAL A 189 -2.82 9.72 -24.51
CA VAL A 189 -1.47 10.23 -24.72
C VAL A 189 -1.45 11.70 -24.32
N HIS A 190 -0.50 12.06 -23.45
CA HIS A 190 -0.15 13.44 -23.17
C HIS A 190 1.33 13.63 -23.52
N LYS A 191 1.59 14.43 -24.56
CA LYS A 191 2.93 14.62 -25.12
C LYS A 191 3.59 13.28 -25.46
N ASN A 192 4.75 12.99 -24.88
CA ASN A 192 5.54 11.79 -25.13
C ASN A 192 5.22 10.61 -24.18
N VAL A 193 4.12 10.67 -23.43
CA VAL A 193 3.72 9.63 -22.47
C VAL A 193 2.33 9.09 -22.79
N LEU A 194 2.21 7.75 -22.81
CA LEU A 194 0.94 7.07 -22.72
C LEU A 194 0.58 6.86 -21.25
N PHE A 195 -0.57 7.39 -20.83
CA PHE A 195 -1.20 7.04 -19.57
C PHE A 195 -2.29 5.99 -19.81
N VAL A 196 -2.31 4.94 -19.01
CA VAL A 196 -3.41 3.97 -18.95
C VAL A 196 -3.94 3.90 -17.53
N THR A 197 -5.23 4.16 -17.37
CA THR A 197 -5.94 4.10 -16.09
C THR A 197 -6.82 2.85 -16.08
N ILE A 198 -6.71 2.05 -15.02
CA ILE A 198 -7.34 0.74 -14.89
C ILE A 198 -8.28 0.70 -13.69
N ASP A 199 -9.49 0.19 -13.89
CA ASP A 199 -10.40 -0.29 -12.84
C ASP A 199 -10.05 -1.76 -12.55
N ALA A 200 -9.30 -1.97 -11.46
CA ALA A 200 -8.76 -3.27 -11.08
C ALA A 200 -9.74 -4.16 -10.30
N PHE A 201 -11.00 -3.75 -10.16
CA PHE A 201 -11.96 -4.42 -9.27
C PHE A 201 -12.88 -5.34 -10.06
N HIS A 202 -12.55 -6.63 -10.06
CA HIS A 202 -13.32 -7.63 -10.77
C HIS A 202 -14.52 -8.11 -9.95
N GLN A 203 -15.68 -8.22 -10.60
CA GLN A 203 -16.89 -8.82 -10.06
C GLN A 203 -17.58 -9.65 -11.13
N GLU A 204 -17.80 -10.93 -10.87
CA GLU A 204 -18.62 -11.78 -11.75
C GLU A 204 -20.12 -11.54 -11.56
N HIS A 205 -20.57 -11.58 -10.29
CA HIS A 205 -21.96 -11.38 -9.92
C HIS A 205 -22.04 -11.01 -8.43
N TYR A 206 -22.93 -10.08 -8.07
CA TYR A 206 -23.03 -9.56 -6.70
C TYR A 206 -23.35 -10.60 -5.62
N THR A 207 -23.88 -11.77 -6.00
CA THR A 207 -24.21 -12.88 -5.09
C THR A 207 -23.15 -13.98 -5.03
N LYS A 208 -22.07 -13.87 -5.80
CA LYS A 208 -21.00 -14.88 -5.83
C LYS A 208 -19.82 -14.36 -5.03
N THR A 209 -19.32 -15.14 -4.07
CA THR A 209 -18.03 -14.87 -3.44
C THR A 209 -16.93 -15.39 -4.35
N ILE A 210 -15.97 -14.53 -4.69
CA ILE A 210 -14.86 -14.84 -5.59
C ILE A 210 -13.49 -14.55 -4.98
N GLY A 211 -13.42 -13.83 -3.85
CA GLY A 211 -12.18 -13.53 -3.13
C GLY A 211 -12.40 -13.31 -1.64
N GLU A 212 -11.32 -12.99 -0.91
CA GLU A 212 -11.36 -12.76 0.54
C GLU A 212 -12.27 -11.59 0.94
N GLU A 213 -12.38 -10.60 0.06
CA GLU A 213 -13.20 -9.41 0.27
C GLU A 213 -14.67 -9.63 -0.13
N GLY A 214 -15.05 -10.82 -0.61
CA GLY A 214 -16.43 -11.17 -0.95
C GLY A 214 -16.65 -11.29 -2.46
N SER A 215 -17.57 -10.49 -3.00
CA SER A 215 -17.99 -10.56 -4.41
C SER A 215 -17.11 -9.79 -5.38
N VAL A 216 -16.15 -9.03 -4.86
CA VAL A 216 -15.19 -8.24 -5.63
C VAL A 216 -13.78 -8.71 -5.25
N THR A 217 -12.88 -8.78 -6.23
CA THR A 217 -11.47 -9.11 -6.05
C THR A 217 -10.57 -8.23 -6.93
N GLY A 218 -9.26 -8.26 -6.72
CA GLY A 218 -8.28 -7.48 -7.47
C GLY A 218 -7.80 -8.24 -8.71
N ALA A 219 -8.39 -7.98 -9.87
CA ALA A 219 -8.02 -8.67 -11.12
C ALA A 219 -8.38 -7.86 -12.38
N VAL A 220 -7.61 -8.09 -13.45
CA VAL A 220 -7.89 -7.59 -14.80
C VAL A 220 -7.83 -8.77 -15.76
N GLU A 221 -8.99 -9.15 -16.28
CA GLU A 221 -9.15 -10.41 -17.02
C GLU A 221 -10.06 -10.29 -18.25
N GLY A 222 -10.03 -11.34 -19.08
CA GLY A 222 -10.86 -11.45 -20.29
C GLY A 222 -10.72 -10.25 -21.23
N LYS A 223 -11.84 -9.72 -21.70
CA LYS A 223 -11.89 -8.59 -22.65
C LYS A 223 -11.24 -7.31 -22.10
N HIS A 224 -11.18 -7.14 -20.78
CA HIS A 224 -10.51 -5.99 -20.19
C HIS A 224 -8.99 -6.09 -20.40
N LEU A 225 -8.42 -7.28 -20.13
CA LEU A 225 -7.01 -7.56 -20.37
C LEU A 225 -6.65 -7.54 -21.86
N GLU A 226 -7.49 -8.13 -22.73
CA GLU A 226 -7.30 -8.11 -24.18
C GLU A 226 -7.23 -6.67 -24.72
N TRP A 227 -8.08 -5.77 -24.19
CA TRP A 227 -8.04 -4.35 -24.53
C TRP A 227 -6.72 -3.69 -24.09
N LEU A 228 -6.28 -3.93 -22.85
CA LEU A 228 -5.02 -3.40 -22.35
C LEU A 228 -3.84 -3.84 -23.22
N GLU A 229 -3.75 -5.14 -23.52
CA GLU A 229 -2.70 -5.67 -24.38
C GLU A 229 -2.71 -5.02 -25.78
N SER A 230 -3.90 -4.81 -26.35
CA SER A 230 -4.07 -4.11 -27.63
C SER A 230 -3.55 -2.66 -27.57
N VAL A 231 -3.90 -1.90 -26.53
CA VAL A 231 -3.42 -0.53 -26.31
C VAL A 231 -1.90 -0.49 -26.21
N LEU A 232 -1.31 -1.34 -25.38
CA LEU A 232 0.15 -1.37 -25.16
C LEU A 232 0.91 -1.81 -26.42
N SER A 233 0.37 -2.79 -27.16
CA SER A 233 0.91 -3.23 -28.44
C SER A 233 0.91 -2.12 -29.49
N GLU A 234 -0.16 -1.34 -29.60
CA GLU A 234 -0.23 -0.21 -30.53
C GLU A 234 0.66 0.95 -30.09
N ALA A 235 0.76 1.21 -28.79
CA ALA A 235 1.64 2.24 -28.24
C ALA A 235 3.11 2.02 -28.61
N ARG A 236 3.57 0.76 -28.56
CA ARG A 236 4.95 0.39 -28.94
C ARG A 236 5.26 0.58 -30.43
N LYS A 237 4.26 0.76 -31.27
CA LYS A 237 4.44 1.08 -32.70
C LYS A 237 4.60 2.58 -32.94
N ASP A 238 4.24 3.43 -31.97
CA ASP A 238 4.31 4.87 -32.08
C ASP A 238 5.62 5.41 -31.48
N ALA A 239 6.53 5.88 -32.34
CA ALA A 239 7.82 6.41 -31.93
C ALA A 239 7.74 7.75 -31.16
N ALA A 240 6.57 8.41 -31.14
CA ALA A 240 6.34 9.60 -30.33
C ALA A 240 6.08 9.26 -28.85
N ILE A 241 5.62 8.04 -28.55
CA ILE A 241 5.42 7.56 -27.18
C ILE A 241 6.76 7.04 -26.66
N LYS A 242 7.37 7.79 -25.74
CA LYS A 242 8.66 7.45 -25.12
C LYS A 242 8.49 6.66 -23.83
N HIS A 243 7.43 6.96 -23.09
CA HIS A 243 7.12 6.29 -21.83
C HIS A 243 5.69 5.80 -21.79
N ILE A 244 5.50 4.66 -21.12
CA ILE A 244 4.19 4.12 -20.80
C ILE A 244 4.06 4.04 -19.28
N ILE A 245 3.06 4.74 -18.76
CA ILE A 245 2.72 4.75 -17.34
C ILE A 245 1.31 4.18 -17.19
N VAL A 246 1.20 3.10 -16.43
CA VAL A 246 -0.07 2.48 -16.08
C VAL A 246 -0.40 2.84 -14.63
N GLN A 247 -1.65 3.13 -14.31
CA GLN A 247 -2.10 3.32 -12.94
C GLN A 247 -3.34 2.49 -12.65
N SER A 248 -3.40 1.94 -11.45
CA SER A 248 -4.61 1.40 -10.83
C SER A 248 -4.49 1.59 -9.32
N HIS A 249 -5.54 1.31 -8.55
CA HIS A 249 -5.46 1.49 -7.11
C HIS A 249 -4.61 0.42 -6.41
N LEU A 250 -4.74 -0.84 -6.81
CA LEU A 250 -4.19 -1.99 -6.06
C LEU A 250 -2.72 -2.27 -6.42
N PRO A 251 -1.81 -2.46 -5.46
CA PRO A 251 -0.49 -3.01 -5.72
C PRO A 251 -0.58 -4.43 -6.29
N VAL A 252 0.38 -4.78 -7.13
CA VAL A 252 0.55 -6.13 -7.72
C VAL A 252 1.70 -6.86 -7.03
N LEU A 253 2.87 -6.24 -6.93
CA LEU A 253 4.03 -6.88 -6.31
C LEU A 253 3.97 -6.77 -4.78
N TYR A 254 4.11 -7.90 -4.08
CA TYR A 254 4.25 -8.00 -2.63
C TYR A 254 5.70 -8.39 -2.24
N PRO A 255 6.23 -8.03 -1.05
CA PRO A 255 5.65 -7.14 -0.02
C PRO A 255 5.51 -5.68 -0.41
N VAL A 256 4.61 -4.99 0.29
CA VAL A 256 4.49 -3.52 0.26
C VAL A 256 4.42 -2.95 1.68
N ARG A 257 4.98 -1.75 1.85
CA ARG A 257 4.80 -0.96 3.07
C ARG A 257 3.33 -0.57 3.20
N LYS A 258 2.80 -0.55 4.42
CA LYS A 258 1.37 -0.32 4.72
C LYS A 258 1.14 0.51 5.98
N VAL A 259 0.16 1.41 5.98
CA VAL A 259 -0.27 2.17 7.17
C VAL A 259 -1.77 2.41 7.17
N ASN A 260 -2.49 1.87 8.16
CA ASN A 260 -3.93 2.12 8.34
C ASN A 260 -4.74 1.95 7.04
N SER A 261 -4.60 0.81 6.36
CA SER A 261 -5.38 0.48 5.16
C SER A 261 -5.85 -0.97 5.14
N SER A 262 -6.75 -1.31 4.22
CA SER A 262 -7.22 -2.69 4.02
C SER A 262 -6.04 -3.61 3.67
N GLY A 263 -5.13 -3.10 2.83
CA GLY A 263 -3.99 -3.82 2.32
C GLY A 263 -4.36 -4.81 1.23
N MET A 264 -5.40 -4.49 0.46
CA MET A 264 -5.77 -5.27 -0.72
C MET A 264 -4.65 -5.20 -1.77
N VAL A 265 -4.46 -6.29 -2.50
CA VAL A 265 -3.49 -6.43 -3.59
C VAL A 265 -4.17 -7.18 -4.74
N PHE A 266 -3.54 -7.22 -5.91
CA PHE A 266 -3.97 -8.10 -6.99
C PHE A 266 -3.91 -9.58 -6.56
N ASP A 267 -4.82 -10.37 -7.09
CA ASP A 267 -4.73 -11.83 -7.02
C ASP A 267 -3.50 -12.31 -7.81
N ASP A 268 -2.85 -13.36 -7.30
CA ASP A 268 -1.68 -14.04 -7.91
C ASP A 268 -0.40 -13.18 -8.10
N ASP A 269 -0.28 -12.03 -7.41
CA ASP A 269 0.92 -11.17 -7.40
C ASP A 269 1.56 -10.98 -8.81
N ALA A 270 2.88 -11.19 -8.94
CA ALA A 270 3.62 -11.07 -10.20
C ALA A 270 3.23 -12.12 -11.27
N GLU A 271 2.50 -13.16 -10.86
CA GLU A 271 2.05 -14.23 -11.74
C GLU A 271 0.70 -13.94 -12.38
N CYS A 272 0.01 -12.86 -12.01
CA CYS A 272 -1.22 -12.47 -12.67
C CYS A 272 -0.97 -12.08 -14.14
N ASP A 273 -1.95 -12.38 -15.00
CA ASP A 273 -1.84 -12.09 -16.43
C ASP A 273 -1.73 -10.58 -16.72
N PHE A 274 -2.30 -9.74 -15.85
CA PHE A 274 -2.14 -8.29 -15.91
C PHE A 274 -0.68 -7.88 -15.86
N TRP A 275 0.07 -8.34 -14.85
CA TRP A 275 1.48 -7.98 -14.68
C TRP A 275 2.34 -8.53 -15.83
N LYS A 276 2.05 -9.77 -16.27
CA LYS A 276 2.70 -10.39 -17.43
C LYS A 276 2.51 -9.58 -18.70
N VAL A 277 1.33 -8.99 -18.93
CA VAL A 277 1.08 -8.08 -20.05
C VAL A 277 1.88 -6.78 -19.92
N LEU A 278 1.97 -6.18 -18.73
CA LEU A 278 2.80 -4.98 -18.53
C LEU A 278 4.28 -5.27 -18.82
N ARG A 279 4.80 -6.40 -18.31
CA ARG A 279 6.16 -6.89 -18.56
C ARG A 279 6.41 -7.09 -20.05
N LYS A 280 5.53 -7.81 -20.73
CA LYS A 280 5.63 -8.13 -22.17
C LYS A 280 5.75 -6.88 -23.05
N HIS A 281 5.13 -5.78 -22.64
CA HIS A 281 5.11 -4.54 -23.38
C HIS A 281 6.02 -3.46 -22.79
N ASP A 282 7.02 -3.83 -21.99
CA ASP A 282 8.08 -2.97 -21.45
C ASP A 282 7.56 -1.72 -20.71
N VAL A 283 6.40 -1.81 -20.05
CA VAL A 283 5.82 -0.66 -19.31
C VAL A 283 6.86 -0.12 -18.33
N ASP A 284 7.01 1.20 -18.28
CA ASP A 284 8.09 1.83 -17.52
C ASP A 284 7.75 1.91 -16.03
N MET A 285 6.51 2.29 -15.73
CA MET A 285 6.05 2.53 -14.36
C MET A 285 4.59 2.13 -14.19
N TYR A 286 4.30 1.41 -13.12
CA TYR A 286 2.97 1.12 -12.62
C TYR A 286 2.74 1.89 -11.31
N LEU A 287 1.81 2.84 -11.31
CA LEU A 287 1.44 3.66 -10.15
C LEU A 287 0.28 3.01 -9.38
N ALA A 288 0.42 2.91 -8.06
CA ALA A 288 -0.62 2.39 -7.16
C ALA A 288 -0.77 3.20 -5.86
N GLY A 289 -1.89 2.98 -5.16
CA GLY A 289 -2.26 3.56 -3.87
C GLY A 289 -2.53 2.47 -2.83
N GLU A 290 -3.72 2.50 -2.21
CA GLU A 290 -4.33 1.50 -1.31
C GLU A 290 -3.60 1.38 0.03
N VAL A 291 -2.30 1.12 0.03
CA VAL A 291 -1.55 0.76 1.24
C VAL A 291 -1.07 1.95 2.05
N HIS A 292 -1.37 3.18 1.62
CA HIS A 292 -1.17 4.36 2.45
C HIS A 292 0.30 4.57 2.86
N ALA A 293 1.26 4.03 2.10
CA ALA A 293 2.69 4.16 2.31
C ALA A 293 3.44 4.02 0.99
N ASN A 294 4.65 4.61 0.93
CA ASN A 294 5.43 4.60 -0.31
C ASN A 294 6.28 3.31 -0.40
N THR A 295 6.19 2.60 -1.52
CA THR A 295 7.04 1.44 -1.83
C THR A 295 7.41 1.48 -3.31
N VAL A 296 8.69 1.30 -3.64
CA VAL A 296 9.14 1.14 -5.02
C VAL A 296 9.74 -0.25 -5.17
N THR A 297 9.15 -1.07 -6.02
CA THR A 297 9.59 -2.43 -6.28
C THR A 297 9.92 -2.58 -7.76
N LYS A 298 11.11 -3.09 -8.05
CA LYS A 298 11.50 -3.44 -9.42
C LYS A 298 11.04 -4.86 -9.71
N ASP A 299 10.41 -5.08 -10.86
CA ASP A 299 10.13 -6.42 -11.37
C ASP A 299 11.45 -7.21 -11.53
N PRO A 300 11.54 -8.44 -11.01
CA PRO A 300 12.77 -9.23 -11.09
C PRO A 300 13.13 -9.62 -12.54
N GLU A 301 12.15 -9.68 -13.44
CA GLU A 301 12.31 -10.16 -14.82
C GLU A 301 12.42 -9.05 -15.87
N SER A 302 12.20 -7.79 -15.51
CA SER A 302 12.20 -6.67 -16.46
C SER A 302 12.64 -5.34 -15.82
N SER A 303 12.49 -4.25 -16.58
CA SER A 303 12.72 -2.88 -16.11
C SER A 303 11.46 -2.18 -15.60
N LEU A 304 10.32 -2.89 -15.50
CA LEU A 304 9.08 -2.33 -14.95
C LEU A 304 9.24 -2.05 -13.45
N LEU A 305 8.86 -0.84 -13.03
CA LEU A 305 8.74 -0.48 -11.61
C LEU A 305 7.28 -0.42 -11.18
N GLN A 306 6.95 -1.08 -10.07
CA GLN A 306 5.78 -0.73 -9.26
C GLN A 306 6.16 0.41 -8.32
N VAL A 307 5.38 1.49 -8.35
CA VAL A 307 5.53 2.65 -7.46
C VAL A 307 4.21 2.86 -6.73
N VAL A 308 4.16 2.34 -5.52
CA VAL A 308 3.05 2.53 -4.60
C VAL A 308 3.28 3.81 -3.81
N THR A 309 2.28 4.67 -3.72
CA THR A 309 2.43 6.00 -3.12
C THR A 309 1.35 6.28 -2.08
N ARG A 310 1.60 7.31 -1.28
CA ARG A 310 0.62 7.88 -0.33
C ARG A 310 0.38 9.34 -0.70
N GLY A 311 -0.82 9.83 -0.40
CA GLY A 311 -1.17 11.25 -0.46
C GLY A 311 -2.27 11.69 0.51
N ASN A 312 -2.63 10.86 1.50
CA ASN A 312 -3.73 11.14 2.44
C ASN A 312 -3.62 12.54 3.02
N SER A 313 -4.67 13.33 2.81
CA SER A 313 -4.75 14.72 3.28
C SER A 313 -3.52 15.56 2.92
N PHE A 314 -2.89 15.33 1.77
CA PHE A 314 -1.66 16.00 1.34
C PHE A 314 -0.47 15.81 2.32
N SER A 315 -0.44 14.71 3.08
CA SER A 315 0.70 14.38 3.94
C SER A 315 2.00 14.18 3.15
N ASN A 316 1.89 13.78 1.89
CA ASN A 316 2.94 13.78 0.88
C ASN A 316 2.34 13.81 -0.54
N PHE A 317 3.18 14.03 -1.53
CA PHE A 317 2.88 13.89 -2.96
C PHE A 317 4.19 13.70 -3.74
N GLN A 318 4.12 13.40 -5.03
CA GLN A 318 5.32 13.30 -5.87
C GLN A 318 5.22 14.24 -7.08
N THR A 319 6.32 14.91 -7.41
CA THR A 319 6.50 15.46 -8.77
C THR A 319 7.08 14.39 -9.65
N VAL A 320 6.67 14.34 -10.92
CA VAL A 320 7.26 13.47 -11.94
C VAL A 320 7.66 14.32 -13.13
N ASP A 321 8.96 14.50 -13.32
CA ASP A 321 9.57 15.16 -14.46
C ASP A 321 9.84 14.13 -15.57
N ILE A 322 9.45 14.49 -16.79
CA ILE A 322 9.51 13.65 -17.98
C ILE A 322 10.35 14.35 -19.04
N SER A 323 11.38 13.66 -19.54
CA SER A 323 12.05 13.94 -20.81
C SER A 323 11.82 12.78 -21.78
N ASP A 324 12.42 12.79 -22.97
CA ASP A 324 12.32 11.64 -23.90
C ASP A 324 13.03 10.38 -23.40
N ASP A 325 14.02 10.56 -22.54
CA ASP A 325 14.94 9.51 -22.09
C ASP A 325 14.84 9.24 -20.58
N LYS A 326 14.13 10.06 -19.80
CA LYS A 326 14.09 9.91 -18.34
C LYS A 326 12.70 10.14 -17.74
N ILE A 327 12.47 9.44 -16.64
CA ILE A 327 11.38 9.69 -15.69
C ILE A 327 12.04 9.97 -14.34
N GLU A 328 11.93 11.20 -13.82
CA GLU A 328 12.45 11.58 -12.51
C GLU A 328 11.28 11.87 -11.55
N MET A 329 11.15 11.08 -10.50
CA MET A 329 10.15 11.25 -9.45
C MET A 329 10.80 11.76 -8.17
N THR A 330 10.23 12.81 -7.58
CA THR A 330 10.67 13.38 -6.30
C THR A 330 9.53 13.32 -5.29
N LEU A 331 9.78 12.72 -4.12
CA LEU A 331 8.83 12.60 -3.03
C LEU A 331 8.92 13.78 -2.08
N TYR A 332 7.81 14.47 -1.92
CA TYR A 332 7.65 15.61 -1.03
C TYR A 332 6.75 15.25 0.14
N ALA A 333 7.27 15.30 1.38
CA ALA A 333 6.50 15.06 2.60
C ALA A 333 6.22 16.36 3.33
N HIS A 334 5.00 16.52 3.82
CA HIS A 334 4.59 17.69 4.60
C HIS A 334 5.34 17.73 5.93
N SER A 335 5.77 18.94 6.32
CA SER A 335 6.37 19.23 7.61
C SER A 335 5.78 20.54 8.17
N GLY A 336 5.48 20.59 9.46
CA GLY A 336 4.96 21.78 10.13
C GLY A 336 3.53 21.62 10.67
N GLU A 337 2.98 22.70 11.24
CA GLU A 337 1.80 22.62 12.10
C GLU A 337 0.45 22.40 11.35
N SER A 338 0.34 22.80 10.07
CA SER A 338 -0.89 22.61 9.28
C SER A 338 -0.67 22.70 7.76
N LEU A 339 -1.58 22.14 6.96
CA LEU A 339 -1.44 22.00 5.51
C LEU A 339 -1.28 23.31 4.69
N PRO A 340 -1.88 24.47 5.02
CA PRO A 340 -1.54 25.68 4.26
C PRO A 340 -0.24 26.33 4.77
N LYS A 341 0.13 26.13 6.05
CA LYS A 341 1.23 26.87 6.72
C LYS A 341 2.53 26.09 6.85
N GLY A 342 2.53 24.79 6.61
CA GLY A 342 3.73 23.94 6.69
C GLY A 342 4.70 24.17 5.53
N SER A 343 5.64 23.27 5.30
CA SER A 343 6.44 23.20 4.09
C SER A 343 6.60 21.75 3.68
N TYR A 344 6.80 21.51 2.39
CA TYR A 344 7.16 20.18 1.94
C TYR A 344 8.67 20.04 1.89
N ARG A 345 9.17 18.89 2.34
CA ARG A 345 10.58 18.52 2.26
C ARG A 345 10.73 17.39 1.29
N GLU A 346 11.77 17.45 0.48
CA GLU A 346 12.21 16.31 -0.29
C GLU A 346 12.63 15.18 0.65
N THR A 347 12.08 13.99 0.45
CA THR A 347 12.31 12.82 1.32
C THR A 347 12.63 11.55 0.55
N GLY A 348 12.69 11.63 -0.79
CA GLY A 348 13.12 10.53 -1.64
C GLY A 348 13.14 10.95 -3.10
N LYS A 349 13.96 10.25 -3.89
CA LYS A 349 14.09 10.46 -5.33
C LYS A 349 14.15 9.11 -6.04
N LEU A 350 13.54 9.02 -7.22
CA LEU A 350 13.61 7.89 -8.14
C LEU A 350 13.89 8.43 -9.55
N ILE A 351 14.85 7.85 -10.25
CA ILE A 351 15.19 8.15 -11.63
C ILE A 351 15.16 6.84 -12.41
N ILE A 352 14.38 6.81 -13.48
CA ILE A 352 14.42 5.79 -14.53
C ILE A 352 15.14 6.44 -15.72
N ASP A 353 16.34 5.97 -16.04
CA ASP A 353 17.16 6.53 -17.12
C ASP A 353 17.26 5.52 -18.28
N LYS A 354 16.76 5.93 -19.44
CA LYS A 354 16.68 5.16 -20.70
C LYS A 354 17.54 5.79 -21.80
N SER A 355 18.50 6.64 -21.43
CA SER A 355 19.39 7.31 -22.40
C SER A 355 20.40 6.34 -23.05
N GLU A 356 20.66 5.20 -22.41
CA GLU A 356 21.50 4.12 -22.93
C GLU A 356 20.66 2.94 -23.43
N SER A 357 21.30 1.88 -23.92
CA SER A 357 20.61 0.68 -24.40
C SER A 357 19.93 -0.12 -23.28
N GLU A 358 20.39 0.03 -22.05
CA GLU A 358 19.82 -0.61 -20.87
C GLU A 358 19.24 0.46 -19.93
N THR A 359 18.04 0.20 -19.40
CA THR A 359 17.41 1.08 -18.42
C THR A 359 18.13 0.97 -17.08
N THR A 360 18.54 2.09 -16.51
CA THR A 360 19.17 2.16 -15.18
C THR A 360 18.29 2.89 -14.18
N PHE A 361 18.49 2.58 -12.90
CA PHE A 361 17.69 3.12 -11.80
C PHE A 361 18.56 3.78 -10.75
N HIS A 362 18.18 4.98 -10.31
CA HIS A 362 18.72 5.61 -9.11
C HIS A 362 17.57 5.91 -8.16
N ALA A 363 17.60 5.35 -6.96
CA ALA A 363 16.49 5.43 -6.02
C ALA A 363 16.99 5.61 -4.59
N GLU A 364 16.42 6.56 -3.85
CA GLU A 364 16.82 6.88 -2.48
C GLU A 364 15.67 7.38 -1.60
N GLY A 365 15.91 7.39 -0.29
CA GLY A 365 14.95 7.85 0.72
C GLY A 365 13.65 7.06 0.70
N GLY A 366 12.51 7.73 0.80
CA GLY A 366 11.17 7.13 0.76
C GLY A 366 10.81 6.47 -0.58
N LEU A 367 11.64 6.65 -1.63
CA LEU A 367 11.51 6.01 -2.93
C LEU A 367 12.64 5.01 -3.23
N ALA A 368 13.48 4.67 -2.25
CA ALA A 368 14.52 3.67 -2.43
C ALA A 368 13.94 2.32 -2.89
N LEU A 369 14.65 1.65 -3.82
CA LEU A 369 14.25 0.34 -4.31
C LEU A 369 14.17 -0.65 -3.15
N PHE A 370 13.04 -1.32 -3.07
CA PHE A 370 12.75 -2.34 -2.10
C PHE A 370 13.34 -3.67 -2.58
N ASP A 371 14.19 -4.27 -1.75
CA ASP A 371 14.68 -5.64 -1.94
C ASP A 371 13.79 -6.61 -1.16
N THR A 372 13.08 -7.45 -1.91
CA THR A 372 12.09 -8.44 -1.46
C THR A 372 12.74 -9.68 -0.82
N THR A 373 14.05 -9.87 -1.00
CA THR A 373 14.83 -11.02 -0.49
C THR A 373 15.56 -10.72 0.82
N SER A 374 15.66 -9.44 1.18
CA SER A 374 16.36 -8.97 2.37
C SER A 374 15.49 -8.98 3.64
N ARG A 375 16.11 -8.75 4.81
CA ARG A 375 15.41 -8.49 6.08
C ARG A 375 14.47 -7.30 5.89
N LEU A 376 13.16 -7.54 6.01
CA LEU A 376 12.15 -6.49 5.92
C LEU A 376 12.22 -5.59 7.15
N LEU A 377 12.24 -6.22 8.32
CA LEU A 377 12.43 -5.57 9.61
C LEU A 377 13.71 -6.11 10.26
N HIS A 378 14.51 -5.22 10.83
CA HIS A 378 15.69 -5.57 11.59
C HIS A 378 15.94 -4.55 12.70
N PHE A 379 15.92 -5.01 13.95
CA PHE A 379 16.21 -4.19 15.14
C PHE A 379 17.43 -4.78 15.85
N ASN A 380 18.58 -4.12 15.68
CA ASN A 380 19.85 -4.47 16.32
C ASN A 380 20.09 -3.71 17.64
N PHE A 381 19.15 -2.85 18.06
CA PHE A 381 19.23 -2.06 19.29
C PHE A 381 20.47 -1.16 19.45
N GLU A 382 21.13 -0.79 18.35
CA GLU A 382 22.32 0.07 18.42
C GLU A 382 21.98 1.56 18.58
N GLU A 383 20.85 1.99 18.01
CA GLU A 383 20.50 3.41 17.95
C GLU A 383 19.06 3.68 18.42
N ASN A 384 18.93 4.66 19.32
CA ASN A 384 17.67 5.08 19.93
C ASN A 384 17.43 6.57 19.67
N PHE A 385 16.41 6.89 18.89
CA PHE A 385 16.14 8.24 18.38
C PHE A 385 15.04 8.94 19.15
N ASP A 386 15.11 10.27 19.22
CA ASP A 386 13.93 11.10 19.49
C ASP A 386 13.05 11.13 18.24
N LEU A 387 11.74 10.92 18.39
CA LEU A 387 10.81 10.89 17.25
C LEU A 387 10.79 12.18 16.43
N LYS A 388 11.22 13.32 17.01
CA LYS A 388 11.35 14.59 16.28
C LYS A 388 12.55 14.60 15.33
N GLN A 389 13.57 13.79 15.59
CA GLN A 389 14.77 13.69 14.76
C GLN A 389 14.55 12.70 13.61
N ARG A 390 13.76 11.65 13.84
CA ARG A 390 13.47 10.59 12.88
C ARG A 390 11.98 10.28 12.85
N THR A 391 11.25 11.11 12.10
CA THR A 391 9.79 11.04 12.04
C THR A 391 9.31 9.84 11.23
N ILE A 392 8.34 9.12 11.77
CA ILE A 392 7.58 8.09 11.03
C ILE A 392 6.42 8.78 10.29
N LEU A 393 6.31 8.58 8.98
CA LEU A 393 5.24 9.20 8.17
C LEU A 393 3.87 8.68 8.62
N GLY A 394 2.87 9.56 8.65
CA GLY A 394 1.52 9.26 9.14
C GLY A 394 1.37 9.20 10.66
N LEU A 395 2.45 9.00 11.43
CA LEU A 395 2.38 9.00 12.90
C LEU A 395 2.04 10.38 13.48
N GLY A 396 2.56 11.44 12.84
CA GLY A 396 2.36 12.84 13.27
C GLY A 396 0.93 13.37 13.09
N GLU A 397 0.10 12.70 12.28
CA GLU A 397 -1.26 13.11 11.98
C GLU A 397 -2.21 12.93 13.18
N ALA A 398 -1.88 12.06 14.14
CA ALA A 398 -2.62 11.97 15.39
C ALA A 398 -1.73 11.52 16.57
N GLU A 399 -1.57 12.38 17.58
CA GLU A 399 -0.75 12.09 18.77
C GLU A 399 -1.14 10.80 19.50
N LYS A 400 -2.43 10.42 19.45
CA LYS A 400 -2.94 9.16 20.03
C LYS A 400 -2.20 7.93 19.52
N HIS A 401 -1.65 7.97 18.30
CA HIS A 401 -0.95 6.84 17.71
C HIS A 401 0.45 6.61 18.29
N ARG A 402 0.96 7.57 19.08
CA ARG A 402 2.21 7.42 19.84
C ARG A 402 2.03 6.64 21.14
N ALA A 403 0.79 6.29 21.51
CA ALA A 403 0.53 5.49 22.69
C ALA A 403 0.56 3.99 22.36
N LEU A 404 1.40 3.23 23.08
CA LEU A 404 1.45 1.77 23.05
C LEU A 404 0.83 1.25 24.34
N ASP A 405 -0.34 0.60 24.25
CA ASP A 405 -1.04 0.06 25.44
C ASP A 405 -1.16 1.10 26.58
N GLY A 406 -1.53 2.34 26.21
CA GLY A 406 -1.67 3.46 27.15
C GLY A 406 -0.39 4.22 27.47
N ALA A 407 0.80 3.69 27.16
CA ALA A 407 2.08 4.35 27.40
C ALA A 407 2.51 5.25 26.24
N TYR A 408 2.72 6.54 26.49
CA TYR A 408 3.07 7.51 25.46
C TYR A 408 4.56 7.45 25.09
N CYS A 409 4.86 7.20 23.82
CA CYS A 409 6.21 7.05 23.31
C CYS A 409 6.73 8.36 22.68
N THR A 410 7.96 8.74 23.03
CA THR A 410 8.68 9.87 22.42
C THR A 410 9.94 9.44 21.69
N ARG A 411 10.22 8.14 21.68
CA ARG A 411 11.45 7.54 21.15
C ARG A 411 11.16 6.35 20.26
N SER A 412 12.12 6.03 19.40
CA SER A 412 12.09 4.84 18.55
C SER A 412 13.47 4.18 18.41
N PHE A 413 13.46 2.88 18.13
CA PHE A 413 14.61 2.17 17.59
C PHE A 413 14.54 2.13 16.07
N ALA A 414 15.69 2.31 15.41
CA ALA A 414 15.74 2.25 13.95
C ALA A 414 15.41 0.84 13.45
N ASN A 415 14.59 0.79 12.40
CA ASN A 415 14.55 -0.38 11.53
C ASN A 415 15.71 -0.32 10.53
N CYS A 416 16.64 -1.26 10.63
CA CYS A 416 17.76 -1.43 9.71
C CYS A 416 17.41 -2.30 8.49
N GLY A 417 16.20 -2.85 8.43
CA GLY A 417 15.70 -3.62 7.30
C GLY A 417 15.21 -2.74 6.14
N THR A 418 14.86 -3.38 5.02
CA THR A 418 14.51 -2.72 3.76
C THR A 418 13.19 -1.93 3.81
N PHE A 419 12.33 -2.19 4.81
CA PHE A 419 11.16 -1.36 5.06
C PHE A 419 11.52 0.05 5.59
N GLY A 420 12.75 0.23 6.09
CA GLY A 420 13.33 1.54 6.40
C GLY A 420 12.62 2.31 7.53
N PRO A 421 12.84 3.64 7.61
CA PRO A 421 12.41 4.49 8.73
C PRO A 421 10.90 4.49 9.01
N GLN A 422 10.08 4.18 8.00
CA GLN A 422 8.63 4.08 8.17
C GLN A 422 8.22 2.99 9.16
N TYR A 423 9.11 2.03 9.40
CA TYR A 423 8.91 0.88 10.28
C TYR A 423 9.82 0.91 11.50
N ASP A 424 10.40 2.06 11.85
CA ASP A 424 11.02 2.25 13.15
C ASP A 424 10.04 1.86 14.28
N ALA A 425 10.57 1.22 15.32
CA ALA A 425 9.77 0.72 16.42
C ALA A 425 9.67 1.78 17.51
N LEU A 426 8.46 2.26 17.79
CA LEU A 426 8.19 3.06 18.97
C LEU A 426 8.49 2.24 20.22
N HIS A 427 9.02 2.87 21.26
CA HIS A 427 9.18 2.20 22.54
C HIS A 427 8.94 3.11 23.74
N TYR A 428 8.61 2.45 24.86
CA TYR A 428 8.47 3.00 26.19
C TYR A 428 9.22 2.10 27.16
N ASN A 429 10.08 2.69 28.01
CA ASN A 429 10.85 1.98 29.03
C ASN A 429 11.66 0.77 28.51
N VAL A 430 12.22 0.84 27.29
CA VAL A 430 13.24 -0.11 26.81
C VAL A 430 14.60 0.57 26.89
N GLU A 431 15.47 0.08 27.78
CA GLU A 431 16.81 0.63 28.00
C GLU A 431 17.83 -0.10 27.10
N LEU A 432 18.78 0.64 26.53
CA LEU A 432 19.91 0.02 25.82
C LEU A 432 20.99 -0.41 26.81
N VAL A 433 21.37 -1.68 26.79
CA VAL A 433 22.43 -2.27 27.61
C VAL A 433 23.34 -3.17 26.77
N PRO A 434 24.54 -3.55 27.23
CA PRO A 434 25.38 -4.52 26.51
C PRO A 434 24.64 -5.83 26.25
N GLY A 435 24.62 -6.25 24.99
CA GLY A 435 23.91 -7.42 24.46
C GLY A 435 24.82 -8.56 24.00
N LYS A 436 24.25 -9.50 23.22
CA LYS A 436 24.99 -10.62 22.61
C LYS A 436 25.88 -10.12 21.48
N ASN A 437 25.36 -9.24 20.64
CA ASN A 437 25.99 -8.77 19.40
C ASN A 437 26.24 -7.25 19.38
N GLY A 438 26.44 -6.64 20.54
CA GLY A 438 26.58 -5.18 20.67
C GLY A 438 25.70 -4.66 21.80
N MET A 439 24.65 -3.95 21.45
CA MET A 439 23.63 -3.48 22.38
C MET A 439 22.38 -4.38 22.33
N ALA A 440 21.63 -4.42 23.41
CA ALA A 440 20.35 -5.11 23.53
C ALA A 440 19.32 -4.20 24.18
N GLY A 441 18.06 -4.41 23.84
CA GLY A 441 16.94 -3.82 24.56
C GLY A 441 16.71 -4.58 25.86
N LYS A 442 16.75 -3.89 27.00
CA LYS A 442 16.33 -4.39 28.30
C LYS A 442 14.86 -4.10 28.51
N PHE A 443 14.09 -5.18 28.68
CA PHE A 443 12.66 -5.15 28.88
C PHE A 443 12.29 -5.47 30.33
N THR A 444 11.25 -4.80 30.82
CA THR A 444 10.57 -5.04 32.08
C THR A 444 9.09 -5.29 31.82
N ASP A 445 8.35 -5.62 32.87
CA ASP A 445 6.89 -5.74 32.84
C ASP A 445 6.17 -4.48 32.31
N ASP A 446 6.79 -3.30 32.48
CA ASP A 446 6.30 -2.01 32.02
C ASP A 446 6.82 -1.59 30.62
N SER A 447 7.75 -2.34 30.02
CA SER A 447 8.25 -2.00 28.68
C SER A 447 7.18 -2.17 27.60
N ARG A 448 7.24 -1.32 26.57
CA ARG A 448 6.44 -1.46 25.33
C ARG A 448 7.35 -1.22 24.13
N MET A 449 7.22 -2.04 23.10
CA MET A 449 7.83 -1.79 21.80
C MET A 449 6.86 -2.23 20.70
N GLY A 450 6.72 -1.42 19.66
CA GLY A 450 5.79 -1.69 18.58
C GLY A 450 6.03 -0.83 17.34
N VAL A 451 5.83 -1.42 16.17
CA VAL A 451 5.99 -0.76 14.89
C VAL A 451 4.69 -0.07 14.49
N PHE A 452 4.74 1.19 14.05
CA PHE A 452 3.53 1.92 13.65
C PHE A 452 2.98 1.43 12.29
N GLY A 453 3.87 1.09 11.34
CA GLY A 453 3.51 0.46 10.08
C GLY A 453 2.82 -0.90 10.27
N MET A 454 1.97 -1.26 9.32
CA MET A 454 1.26 -2.55 9.30
C MET A 454 2.04 -3.60 8.51
N GLY A 455 1.89 -4.87 8.87
CA GLY A 455 2.65 -5.98 8.26
C GLY A 455 4.04 -6.17 8.88
N PRO A 456 5.01 -6.80 8.17
CA PRO A 456 4.98 -7.16 6.75
C PRO A 456 4.35 -8.53 6.45
N MET A 457 3.65 -9.17 7.40
CA MET A 457 2.94 -10.43 7.14
C MET A 457 1.54 -10.14 6.62
N GLN A 458 0.99 -11.03 5.79
CA GLN A 458 -0.39 -10.95 5.35
C GLN A 458 -0.86 -12.28 4.76
N GLY A 459 -2.10 -12.65 5.07
CA GLY A 459 -2.73 -13.81 4.45
C GLY A 459 -1.98 -15.09 4.80
N GLY A 460 -1.92 -16.00 3.83
CA GLY A 460 -1.09 -17.20 3.89
C GLY A 460 0.36 -17.00 3.43
N LEU A 461 0.83 -15.76 3.20
CA LEU A 461 2.18 -15.55 2.68
C LEU A 461 3.24 -15.99 3.69
N ALA A 462 4.29 -16.61 3.16
CA ALA A 462 5.33 -17.23 3.97
C ALA A 462 6.22 -16.17 4.58
N VAL A 463 6.49 -16.34 5.86
CA VAL A 463 7.30 -15.43 6.66
C VAL A 463 8.25 -16.23 7.54
N ALA A 464 9.40 -15.62 7.83
CA ALA A 464 10.22 -15.99 8.96
C ALA A 464 10.43 -14.81 9.90
N TYR A 465 10.60 -15.09 11.19
CA TYR A 465 11.19 -14.15 12.12
C TYR A 465 12.17 -14.85 13.06
N GLU A 466 13.14 -14.08 13.53
CA GLU A 466 14.21 -14.52 14.40
C GLU A 466 14.48 -13.44 15.44
N LEU A 467 14.84 -13.84 16.65
CA LEU A 467 15.40 -12.93 17.66
C LEU A 467 16.31 -13.70 18.62
N SER A 468 17.24 -12.98 19.23
CA SER A 468 18.00 -13.46 20.39
C SER A 468 17.42 -12.88 21.68
N PHE A 469 17.38 -13.68 22.75
CA PHE A 469 16.91 -13.21 24.05
C PHE A 469 17.68 -13.85 25.21
N ASN A 470 17.58 -13.21 26.38
CA ASN A 470 18.09 -13.72 27.65
C ASN A 470 17.07 -13.41 28.76
N THR A 471 16.62 -14.44 29.48
CA THR A 471 15.66 -14.28 30.59
C THR A 471 15.84 -15.34 31.66
N GLN A 472 15.37 -15.04 32.87
CA GLN A 472 15.21 -15.98 33.99
C GLN A 472 13.76 -16.06 34.47
N SER A 473 12.83 -15.41 33.76
CA SER A 473 11.43 -15.37 34.16
C SER A 473 10.75 -16.71 33.89
N GLU A 474 9.91 -17.15 34.82
CA GLU A 474 9.02 -18.30 34.66
C GLU A 474 7.63 -17.91 34.15
N GLU A 475 7.39 -16.62 33.93
CA GLU A 475 6.12 -16.10 33.41
C GLU A 475 5.86 -16.59 31.98
N ASN A 476 4.61 -16.56 31.54
CA ASN A 476 4.25 -16.79 30.15
C ASN A 476 4.41 -15.48 29.36
N GLN A 477 5.52 -15.31 28.65
CA GLN A 477 5.97 -14.00 28.13
C GLN A 477 5.84 -13.86 26.62
N ILE A 478 5.47 -12.66 26.16
CA ILE A 478 5.40 -12.33 24.73
C ILE A 478 6.79 -12.00 24.18
N LEU A 479 7.27 -12.74 23.18
CA LEU A 479 8.43 -12.33 22.38
C LEU A 479 8.02 -11.54 21.14
N ILE A 480 7.14 -12.14 20.31
CA ILE A 480 6.60 -11.52 19.09
C ILE A 480 5.07 -11.55 19.13
N ASN A 481 4.45 -10.41 18.83
CA ASN A 481 3.01 -10.28 18.77
C ASN A 481 2.55 -9.56 17.50
N THR A 482 1.73 -10.27 16.73
CA THR A 482 1.16 -9.91 15.42
C THR A 482 -0.37 -9.88 15.47
N ALA A 483 -0.96 -9.71 16.66
CA ALA A 483 -2.41 -9.60 16.81
C ALA A 483 -2.96 -8.32 16.13
N SER A 484 -4.16 -8.43 15.56
CA SER A 484 -4.79 -7.34 14.83
C SER A 484 -5.08 -6.11 15.70
N ILE A 485 -4.97 -4.93 15.09
CA ILE A 485 -5.30 -3.64 15.71
C ILE A 485 -6.77 -3.26 15.58
N TRP A 486 -7.53 -3.96 14.73
CA TRP A 486 -8.95 -3.68 14.44
C TRP A 486 -9.87 -4.80 14.88
N SER A 487 -9.46 -6.05 14.65
CA SER A 487 -10.25 -7.22 15.00
C SER A 487 -10.32 -7.41 16.52
N LYS A 488 -11.44 -7.97 16.98
CA LYS A 488 -11.59 -8.46 18.37
C LYS A 488 -11.39 -9.97 18.48
N ALA A 489 -11.22 -10.65 17.35
CA ALA A 489 -11.07 -12.10 17.31
C ALA A 489 -9.65 -12.50 17.71
N SER A 490 -9.54 -13.48 18.61
CA SER A 490 -8.26 -14.03 19.06
C SER A 490 -7.77 -15.16 18.14
N LYS A 491 -7.68 -14.87 16.83
CA LYS A 491 -7.23 -15.82 15.80
C LYS A 491 -6.56 -15.07 14.65
N ASN A 492 -5.93 -15.83 13.75
CA ASN A 492 -5.29 -15.34 12.53
C ASN A 492 -4.12 -14.38 12.83
N PHE A 493 -3.29 -14.78 13.78
CA PHE A 493 -1.99 -14.16 14.07
C PHE A 493 -0.89 -15.22 13.93
N LEU A 494 0.37 -14.83 14.06
CA LEU A 494 1.51 -15.73 14.20
C LEU A 494 2.38 -15.16 15.32
N ASN A 495 2.10 -15.58 16.55
CA ASN A 495 2.74 -15.06 17.76
C ASN A 495 3.78 -16.05 18.29
N LEU A 496 4.82 -15.53 18.93
CA LEU A 496 5.82 -16.32 19.65
C LEU A 496 5.82 -15.91 21.13
N TYR A 497 5.70 -16.91 21.99
CA TYR A 497 5.73 -16.78 23.45
C TYR A 497 6.82 -17.67 24.07
N LEU A 498 7.13 -17.41 25.34
CA LEU A 498 7.82 -18.34 26.24
C LEU A 498 6.87 -18.74 27.35
N ASP A 499 6.38 -19.98 27.36
CA ASP A 499 5.60 -20.53 28.47
C ASP A 499 6.55 -21.23 29.46
N ASN A 500 6.89 -20.54 30.56
CA ASN A 500 7.90 -21.02 31.53
C ASN A 500 9.22 -21.42 30.84
N GLY A 501 9.71 -20.54 29.96
CA GLY A 501 10.92 -20.73 29.18
C GLY A 501 10.79 -21.63 27.95
N ILE A 502 9.62 -22.22 27.68
CA ILE A 502 9.41 -23.08 26.52
C ILE A 502 8.85 -22.26 25.35
N PRO A 503 9.48 -22.26 24.16
CA PRO A 503 8.93 -21.60 22.97
C PRO A 503 7.57 -22.14 22.57
N VAL A 504 6.61 -21.23 22.37
CA VAL A 504 5.26 -21.54 21.89
C VAL A 504 4.91 -20.63 20.72
N VAL A 505 4.60 -21.23 19.57
CA VAL A 505 4.07 -20.52 18.40
C VAL A 505 2.55 -20.66 18.39
N ALA A 506 1.83 -19.55 18.28
CA ALA A 506 0.37 -19.54 18.35
C ALA A 506 -0.24 -18.84 17.13
N ILE A 507 -1.34 -19.39 16.60
CA ILE A 507 -2.14 -18.74 15.54
C ILE A 507 -3.55 -18.34 16.00
N SER A 508 -3.96 -18.80 17.17
CA SER A 508 -5.18 -18.40 17.86
C SER A 508 -5.07 -18.63 19.36
N ASP A 509 -6.12 -18.32 20.11
CA ASP A 509 -6.25 -18.66 21.54
C ASP A 509 -6.44 -20.16 21.80
N LYS A 510 -6.46 -21.00 20.76
CA LYS A 510 -6.75 -22.44 20.85
C LYS A 510 -5.76 -23.32 20.09
N GLN A 511 -4.86 -22.73 19.30
CA GLN A 511 -4.03 -23.46 18.34
C GLN A 511 -2.57 -23.04 18.48
N PHE A 512 -1.74 -24.01 18.86
CA PHE A 512 -0.35 -23.79 19.30
C PHE A 512 0.58 -24.90 18.80
N LEU A 513 1.82 -24.54 18.52
CA LEU A 513 2.96 -25.45 18.53
C LEU A 513 3.78 -25.20 19.80
N ILE A 514 4.11 -26.27 20.50
CA ILE A 514 4.92 -26.23 21.73
C ILE A 514 6.23 -26.96 21.45
N ALA A 515 7.35 -26.26 21.57
CA ALA A 515 8.68 -26.86 21.45
C ALA A 515 8.94 -27.85 22.62
N GLN A 516 9.47 -29.04 22.32
CA GLN A 516 9.82 -30.04 23.32
C GLN A 516 11.30 -29.92 23.72
N PRO A 517 11.69 -30.24 24.97
CA PRO A 517 11.36 -29.55 26.22
C PRO A 517 12.53 -28.68 26.73
N GLU A 518 13.31 -28.07 25.85
CA GLU A 518 14.42 -27.20 26.26
C GLU A 518 13.88 -25.88 26.84
N LYS A 519 14.04 -25.72 28.15
CA LYS A 519 13.75 -24.45 28.84
C LYS A 519 14.85 -23.44 28.56
N LEU A 520 14.46 -22.27 28.08
CA LEU A 520 15.36 -21.20 27.65
C LEU A 520 15.40 -20.02 28.64
N ASN A 521 14.85 -20.19 29.85
CA ASN A 521 14.84 -19.19 30.92
C ASN A 521 15.93 -19.43 31.97
N ASP A 522 17.15 -19.78 31.53
CA ASP A 522 18.29 -20.09 32.39
C ASP A 522 19.25 -18.90 32.60
N GLY A 523 18.91 -17.74 32.03
CA GLY A 523 19.75 -16.54 32.04
C GLY A 523 20.93 -16.58 31.06
N GLN A 524 20.94 -17.51 30.10
CA GLN A 524 21.83 -17.49 28.95
C GLN A 524 21.17 -16.84 27.73
N TRP A 525 21.98 -16.53 26.73
CA TRP A 525 21.48 -16.06 25.45
C TRP A 525 21.05 -17.24 24.58
N HIS A 526 19.80 -17.20 24.16
CA HIS A 526 19.25 -18.12 23.17
C HIS A 526 18.80 -17.34 21.93
N SER A 527 18.72 -18.04 20.81
CA SER A 527 18.14 -17.58 19.57
C SER A 527 16.97 -18.48 19.19
N VAL A 528 15.86 -17.88 18.78
CA VAL A 528 14.69 -18.62 18.29
C VAL A 528 14.29 -18.08 16.92
N GLN A 529 14.15 -18.99 15.97
CA GLN A 529 13.60 -18.72 14.65
C GLN A 529 12.28 -19.46 14.48
N VAL A 530 11.30 -18.77 13.89
CA VAL A 530 10.02 -19.35 13.47
C VAL A 530 9.86 -19.10 11.98
N ARG A 531 9.56 -20.15 11.22
CA ARG A 531 9.47 -20.08 9.76
C ARG A 531 8.27 -20.85 9.21
N MET A 532 7.53 -20.21 8.31
CA MET A 532 6.61 -20.89 7.38
C MET A 532 7.42 -21.45 6.20
N PRO A 533 7.42 -22.77 5.94
CA PRO A 533 8.21 -23.34 4.85
C PRO A 533 7.68 -23.03 3.44
N HIS A 534 6.41 -22.64 3.31
CA HIS A 534 5.79 -22.20 2.04
C HIS A 534 4.50 -21.44 2.32
N HIS A 535 3.92 -20.83 1.28
CA HIS A 535 2.64 -20.14 1.37
C HIS A 535 1.52 -21.11 1.78
N GLY A 536 0.63 -20.65 2.66
CA GLY A 536 -0.53 -21.39 3.13
C GLY A 536 -0.21 -22.67 3.92
N CYS A 537 1.01 -22.81 4.45
CA CYS A 537 1.38 -24.00 5.23
C CYS A 537 0.46 -24.18 6.44
N MET A 538 0.26 -25.44 6.83
CA MET A 538 -0.45 -25.81 8.04
C MET A 538 0.36 -25.40 9.28
N LEU A 539 -0.32 -25.20 10.41
CA LEU A 539 0.35 -24.92 11.68
C LEU A 539 1.37 -26.01 12.01
N SER A 540 1.06 -27.29 11.78
CA SER A 540 1.96 -28.41 12.04
C SER A 540 3.24 -28.42 11.19
N GLU A 541 3.26 -27.66 10.09
CA GLU A 541 4.41 -27.55 9.18
C GLU A 541 5.36 -26.42 9.56
N VAL A 542 4.93 -25.49 10.42
CA VAL A 542 5.76 -24.38 10.90
C VAL A 542 7.00 -24.92 11.60
N ILE A 543 8.16 -24.40 11.18
CA ILE A 543 9.46 -24.80 11.71
C ILE A 543 9.82 -23.87 12.86
N ILE A 544 10.23 -24.46 13.99
CA ILE A 544 10.85 -23.76 15.11
C ILE A 544 12.30 -24.24 15.20
N GLU A 545 13.23 -23.29 15.23
CA GLU A 545 14.64 -23.55 15.50
C GLU A 545 15.06 -22.82 16.76
N VAL A 546 15.83 -23.50 17.61
CA VAL A 546 16.45 -22.95 18.83
C VAL A 546 17.96 -23.10 18.67
N ASP A 547 18.69 -22.00 18.80
CA ASP A 547 20.15 -21.96 18.68
C ASP A 547 20.69 -22.62 17.39
N GLY A 548 19.95 -22.41 16.30
CA GLY A 548 20.26 -22.93 14.96
C GLY A 548 19.93 -24.41 14.76
N GLN A 549 19.19 -25.02 15.69
CA GLN A 549 18.74 -26.41 15.58
C GLN A 549 17.22 -26.50 15.55
N ARG A 550 16.68 -27.20 14.55
CA ARG A 550 15.26 -27.52 14.50
C ARG A 550 14.86 -28.38 15.69
N VAL A 551 13.82 -27.95 16.41
CA VAL A 551 13.29 -28.67 17.57
C VAL A 551 12.04 -29.47 17.22
N GLU A 552 11.78 -30.53 17.98
CA GLU A 552 10.51 -31.25 17.90
C GLU A 552 9.38 -30.38 18.48
N VAL A 553 8.23 -30.39 17.81
CA VAL A 553 7.05 -29.60 18.20
C VAL A 553 5.86 -30.51 18.44
N ALA A 554 5.07 -30.18 19.46
CA ALA A 554 3.78 -30.79 19.71
C ALA A 554 2.66 -29.82 19.31
N LEU A 555 1.78 -30.27 18.43
CA LEU A 555 0.57 -29.53 18.08
C LEU A 555 -0.47 -29.66 19.20
N GLN A 556 -1.00 -28.53 19.64
CA GLN A 556 -2.16 -28.44 20.52
C GLN A 556 -3.29 -27.68 19.82
N GLY A 557 -4.45 -28.32 19.68
CA GLY A 557 -5.61 -27.76 18.99
C GLY A 557 -5.82 -28.38 17.61
N GLN A 558 -6.58 -27.70 16.75
CA GLN A 558 -6.76 -28.10 15.36
C GLN A 558 -5.59 -27.61 14.51
N ASP A 559 -5.14 -28.46 13.60
CA ASP A 559 -4.22 -28.07 12.55
C ASP A 559 -4.98 -27.28 11.49
N GLU A 560 -4.59 -26.02 11.27
CA GLU A 560 -5.22 -25.13 10.30
C GLU A 560 -4.13 -24.40 9.51
N PRO A 561 -4.42 -23.92 8.29
CA PRO A 561 -3.52 -23.06 7.56
C PRO A 561 -3.15 -21.81 8.37
N VAL A 562 -1.87 -21.46 8.36
CA VAL A 562 -1.40 -20.19 8.94
C VAL A 562 -1.91 -19.07 8.05
N ASN A 563 -2.78 -18.21 8.59
CA ASN A 563 -3.31 -17.05 7.91
C ASN A 563 -3.25 -15.83 8.84
N VAL A 564 -2.37 -14.88 8.55
CA VAL A 564 -2.16 -13.68 9.36
C VAL A 564 -3.04 -12.54 8.86
N LEU A 565 -3.81 -11.91 9.75
CA LEU A 565 -4.68 -10.79 9.39
C LEU A 565 -3.91 -9.65 8.72
N LYS A 566 -4.48 -9.04 7.68
CA LYS A 566 -3.90 -7.86 7.00
C LYS A 566 -3.66 -6.68 7.97
N SER A 567 -4.44 -6.62 9.06
CA SER A 567 -4.54 -5.47 9.97
C SER A 567 -3.80 -5.64 11.30
N PHE A 568 -2.52 -6.01 11.28
CA PHE A 568 -1.69 -6.00 12.50
C PHE A 568 -0.50 -5.06 12.40
N ARG A 569 0.11 -4.82 13.56
CA ARG A 569 1.37 -4.10 13.75
C ARG A 569 2.31 -4.98 14.54
N LEU A 570 3.56 -5.14 14.11
CA LEU A 570 4.53 -5.97 14.82
C LEU A 570 4.81 -5.37 16.21
N ASN A 571 4.75 -6.19 17.24
CA ASN A 571 5.14 -5.82 18.60
C ASN A 571 6.21 -6.78 19.10
N VAL A 572 7.22 -6.24 19.79
CA VAL A 572 8.36 -6.98 20.33
C VAL A 572 8.30 -6.89 21.86
N GLY A 573 8.38 -8.02 22.55
CA GLY A 573 8.45 -8.05 24.01
C GLY A 573 7.16 -7.66 24.74
N GLY A 574 6.03 -7.43 24.05
CA GLY A 574 4.82 -6.96 24.72
C GLY A 574 3.56 -6.81 23.88
N ARG A 575 2.49 -6.36 24.55
CA ARG A 575 1.12 -6.25 23.99
C ARG A 575 0.94 -5.11 22.98
N SER A 576 1.44 -3.93 23.34
CA SER A 576 1.50 -2.72 22.49
C SER A 576 0.23 -2.49 21.65
N TYR A 577 0.31 -2.43 20.32
CA TYR A 577 -0.86 -2.14 19.47
C TYR A 577 -1.91 -3.27 19.48
N GLY A 578 -1.50 -4.52 19.71
CA GLY A 578 -2.38 -5.69 19.79
C GLY A 578 -3.07 -5.91 21.15
N HIS A 579 -2.93 -4.99 22.11
CA HIS A 579 -3.35 -5.19 23.51
C HIS A 579 -4.80 -5.67 23.72
N ARG A 580 -5.74 -5.29 22.84
CA ARG A 580 -7.16 -5.69 22.95
C ARG A 580 -7.36 -7.20 22.84
N ILE A 581 -6.56 -7.87 22.01
CA ILE A 581 -6.59 -9.32 21.86
C ILE A 581 -5.73 -9.96 22.94
N MET A 582 -4.54 -9.41 23.17
CA MET A 582 -3.55 -9.99 24.09
C MET A 582 -3.99 -10.03 25.55
N THR A 583 -4.90 -9.15 25.98
CA THR A 583 -5.49 -9.20 27.33
C THR A 583 -6.38 -10.42 27.58
N LYS A 584 -6.79 -11.15 26.53
CA LYS A 584 -7.58 -12.38 26.63
C LYS A 584 -6.70 -13.63 26.73
N LEU A 585 -5.42 -13.50 26.40
CA LEU A 585 -4.45 -14.58 26.46
C LEU A 585 -3.72 -14.51 27.81
N PRO A 586 -3.35 -15.66 28.41
CA PRO A 586 -2.66 -15.70 29.71
C PRO A 586 -1.17 -15.37 29.56
N VAL A 587 -0.86 -14.25 28.93
CA VAL A 587 0.52 -13.82 28.62
C VAL A 587 0.83 -12.45 29.23
N SER A 588 2.08 -12.26 29.62
CA SER A 588 2.66 -11.04 30.17
C SER A 588 3.70 -10.43 29.21
N ASN A 589 4.15 -9.22 29.51
CA ASN A 589 5.25 -8.62 28.78
C ASN A 589 6.56 -9.35 29.11
N PHE A 590 7.50 -9.30 28.17
CA PHE A 590 8.81 -9.91 28.34
C PHE A 590 9.63 -9.16 29.41
N ILE A 591 10.38 -9.93 30.19
CA ILE A 591 11.29 -9.43 31.22
C ILE A 591 12.63 -10.09 30.93
N GLY A 592 13.64 -9.29 30.58
CA GLY A 592 14.92 -9.80 30.14
C GLY A 592 15.58 -8.89 29.11
N LEU A 593 16.45 -9.47 28.29
CA LEU A 593 17.12 -8.79 27.19
C LEU A 593 16.65 -9.38 25.85
N ILE A 594 16.43 -8.53 24.85
CA ILE A 594 16.18 -8.92 23.45
C ILE A 594 17.22 -8.23 22.56
N ASP A 595 17.72 -8.96 21.57
CA ASP A 595 18.72 -8.53 20.60
C ASP A 595 18.38 -9.13 19.21
N ASP A 596 18.89 -8.51 18.14
CA ASP A 596 18.85 -8.96 16.73
C ASP A 596 17.48 -9.47 16.24
N VAL A 597 16.42 -8.67 16.41
CA VAL A 597 15.07 -9.04 15.95
C VAL A 597 14.96 -8.82 14.45
N SER A 598 14.63 -9.87 13.70
CA SER A 598 14.55 -9.83 12.24
C SER A 598 13.26 -10.46 11.71
N VAL A 599 12.71 -9.93 10.60
CA VAL A 599 11.54 -10.46 9.89
C VAL A 599 11.82 -10.48 8.39
N TRP A 600 11.48 -11.58 7.73
CA TRP A 600 11.65 -11.80 6.29
C TRP A 600 10.33 -12.22 5.65
N SER A 601 10.09 -11.79 4.41
CA SER A 601 9.20 -12.51 3.50
C SER A 601 9.97 -13.65 2.85
N LEU A 602 9.36 -14.83 2.75
CA LEU A 602 9.94 -15.96 2.03
C LEU A 602 9.20 -16.10 0.71
N GLN A 603 9.94 -16.09 -0.40
CA GLN A 603 9.39 -16.44 -1.70
C GLN A 603 9.41 -17.96 -1.86
N GLU A 604 8.48 -18.55 -2.62
CA GLU A 604 8.31 -20.02 -2.74
C GLU A 604 9.55 -20.80 -3.25
N ASN A 605 10.64 -20.11 -3.61
CA ASN A 605 11.86 -20.69 -4.20
C ASN A 605 13.13 -20.56 -3.33
N GLU A 606 13.02 -20.15 -2.06
CA GLU A 606 14.11 -20.09 -1.07
C GLU A 606 13.85 -20.99 0.14
#